data_AF-V4JZ34-F1
#
_entry.id   AF-V4JZ34-F1
#
_cell.length_a   1.000
_cell.length_b   1.000
_cell.length_c   1.000
_cell.angle_alpha   90.00
_cell.angle_beta   90.00
_cell.angle_gamma   90.00
#
_symmetry.space_group_name_H-M   'P 1'
#
loop_
_entity.id
_entity.type
_entity.pdbx_description
1 polymer ?
#
loop_
_entity_poly.entity_id
_entity_poly.type
_entity_poly.pdbx_seq_one_letter_code
_entity_poly.pdbx_strand_id
1 'polypeptide(L)'
;MGKEPINVHILFALKGEASNKVRDSIAKAFDALNELGRVAVVLDEAQYLRYSTVGLRPLLAHVYDRLRNVTLIMTGSEVGLLHDFIGIDDPSSPLYGRYGLTIELRPFDEERSRQFLRRGFEELGVRVDERVIERAVEELDGVVGWLVYFGRLYLEKGADAIDEVKEMGLS
;
A
#
# COMPACT_ATOMS: atom_id res chain seq x y z
N MET A 1 3.95 21.79 -8.82
CA MET A 1 3.79 21.82 -7.36
C MET A 1 2.90 20.64 -6.99
N GLY A 2 3.51 19.48 -6.73
CA GLY A 2 2.78 18.25 -6.41
C GLY A 2 2.14 18.42 -5.04
N LYS A 3 0.83 18.23 -4.94
CA LYS A 3 0.17 18.18 -3.63
C LYS A 3 0.59 16.87 -2.98
N GLU A 4 1.21 16.95 -1.81
CA GLU A 4 1.47 15.78 -0.98
C GLU A 4 0.14 15.08 -0.65
N PRO A 5 0.07 13.75 -0.69
CA PRO A 5 -1.11 13.03 -0.25
C PRO A 5 -1.33 13.30 1.25
N ILE A 6 -2.54 13.73 1.59
CA ILE A 6 -2.95 13.86 3.00
C ILE A 6 -3.25 12.44 3.49
N ASN A 7 -2.30 11.84 4.20
CA ASN A 7 -2.51 10.54 4.85
C ASN A 7 -3.39 10.72 6.08
N VAL A 8 -4.60 10.18 6.03
CA VAL A 8 -5.60 10.26 7.11
C VAL A 8 -5.80 8.87 7.69
N HIS A 9 -5.12 8.58 8.81
CA HIS A 9 -5.36 7.37 9.59
C HIS A 9 -6.54 7.60 10.55
N ILE A 10 -7.65 6.89 10.35
CA ILE A 10 -8.82 6.94 11.24
C ILE A 10 -9.02 5.56 11.87
N LEU A 11 -8.65 5.43 13.14
CA LEU A 11 -8.98 4.28 13.98
C LEU A 11 -9.96 4.75 15.07
N PHE A 12 -11.22 4.31 14.98
CA PHE A 12 -12.14 4.43 16.11
C PHE A 12 -13.04 3.19 16.23
N ALA A 13 -13.03 2.57 17.41
CA ALA A 13 -14.07 1.65 17.84
C ALA A 13 -15.17 2.46 18.55
N LEU A 14 -16.26 2.78 17.84
CA LEU A 14 -17.37 3.58 18.38
C LEU A 14 -18.66 2.76 18.45
N LYS A 15 -19.41 2.93 19.54
CA LYS A 15 -20.75 2.35 19.72
C LYS A 15 -21.84 3.38 19.40
N GLY A 16 -22.93 2.92 18.77
CA GLY A 16 -24.19 3.66 18.64
C GLY A 16 -24.09 4.98 17.89
N GLU A 17 -24.64 6.06 18.49
CA GLU A 17 -24.76 7.40 17.89
C GLU A 17 -23.43 8.00 17.44
N ALA A 18 -22.33 7.70 18.15
CA ALA A 18 -21.00 8.20 17.79
C ALA A 18 -20.53 7.63 16.43
N SER A 19 -20.88 6.37 16.14
CA SER A 19 -20.56 5.72 14.87
C SER A 19 -21.29 6.39 13.70
N ASN A 20 -22.58 6.67 13.85
CA ASN A 20 -23.37 7.37 12.84
C ASN A 20 -22.86 8.78 12.58
N LYS A 21 -22.54 9.54 13.64
CA LYS A 21 -22.01 10.90 13.50
C LYS A 21 -20.66 10.92 12.77
N VAL A 22 -19.79 9.93 13.01
CA VAL A 22 -18.53 9.79 12.27
C VAL A 22 -18.80 9.45 10.81
N ARG A 23 -19.69 8.49 10.53
CA ARG A 23 -20.08 8.14 9.15
C ARG A 23 -20.58 9.36 8.38
N ASP A 24 -21.48 10.14 8.97
CA ASP A 24 -22.03 11.35 8.35
C ASP A 24 -20.95 12.41 8.09
N SER A 25 -19.96 12.50 8.98
CA SER A 25 -18.84 13.44 8.81
C SER A 25 -17.92 13.00 7.65
N ILE A 26 -17.64 11.70 7.54
CA ILE A 26 -16.85 11.15 6.42
C ILE A 26 -17.62 11.34 5.10
N ALA A 27 -18.93 11.11 5.08
CA ALA A 27 -19.77 11.35 3.90
C ALA A 27 -19.69 12.80 3.43
N LYS A 28 -19.87 13.76 4.34
CA LYS A 28 -19.73 15.19 4.02
C LYS A 28 -18.33 15.57 3.53
N ALA A 29 -17.29 14.93 4.06
CA ALA A 29 -15.93 15.13 3.57
C ALA A 29 -15.80 14.67 2.11
N PHE A 30 -16.34 13.49 1.78
CA PHE A 30 -16.36 13.00 0.40
C PHE A 30 -17.19 13.90 -0.53
N ASP A 31 -18.34 14.39 -0.09
CA ASP A 31 -19.15 15.35 -0.86
C ASP A 31 -18.34 16.62 -1.14
N ALA A 32 -17.67 17.16 -0.12
CA ALA A 32 -16.81 18.34 -0.29
C ALA A 32 -15.65 18.07 -1.27
N LEU A 33 -15.01 16.90 -1.20
CA LEU A 33 -13.95 16.51 -2.14
C LEU A 33 -14.48 16.40 -3.57
N ASN A 34 -15.70 15.89 -3.75
CA ASN A 34 -16.33 15.77 -5.06
C ASN A 34 -16.56 17.15 -5.72
N GLU A 35 -16.87 18.18 -4.93
CA GLU A 35 -17.04 19.55 -5.43
C GLU A 35 -15.72 20.25 -5.83
N LEU A 36 -14.56 19.76 -5.36
CA LEU A 36 -13.25 20.30 -5.72
C LEU A 36 -12.78 19.94 -7.14
N GLY A 37 -13.54 19.10 -7.85
CA GLY A 37 -13.13 18.49 -9.11
C GLY A 37 -12.41 17.17 -8.89
N ARG A 38 -11.62 16.70 -9.87
CA ARG A 38 -11.03 15.35 -9.82
C ARG A 38 -10.05 15.20 -8.64
N VAL A 39 -10.38 14.29 -7.72
CA VAL A 39 -9.61 13.97 -6.52
C VAL A 39 -9.40 12.46 -6.42
N ALA A 40 -8.17 12.05 -6.14
CA ALA A 40 -7.87 10.69 -5.73
C ALA A 40 -7.83 10.62 -4.19
N VAL A 41 -8.55 9.66 -3.62
CA VAL A 41 -8.51 9.35 -2.19
C VAL A 41 -7.87 7.98 -2.02
N VAL A 42 -6.70 7.97 -1.37
CA VAL A 42 -5.92 6.76 -1.14
C VAL A 42 -6.18 6.26 0.28
N LEU A 43 -6.63 5.02 0.39
CA LEU A 43 -6.80 4.30 1.65
C LEU A 43 -5.64 3.31 1.75
N ASP A 44 -4.64 3.70 2.53
CA ASP A 44 -3.46 2.86 2.75
C ASP A 44 -3.75 1.76 3.77
N GLU A 45 -3.29 0.54 3.49
CA GLU A 45 -3.57 -0.67 4.29
C GLU A 45 -5.07 -0.84 4.60
N ALA A 46 -5.89 -0.73 3.56
CA ALA A 46 -7.34 -0.68 3.65
C ALA A 46 -7.96 -1.95 4.26
N GLN A 47 -7.22 -3.07 4.33
CA GLN A 47 -7.68 -4.27 5.04
C GLN A 47 -7.94 -4.04 6.53
N TYR A 48 -7.30 -3.05 7.15
CA TYR A 48 -7.55 -2.71 8.57
C TYR A 48 -8.91 -2.05 8.77
N LEU A 49 -9.54 -1.52 7.72
CA LEU A 49 -10.88 -0.94 7.79
C LEU A 49 -11.95 -1.98 8.12
N ARG A 50 -11.66 -3.29 7.97
CA ARG A 50 -12.54 -4.38 8.40
C ARG A 50 -12.87 -4.37 9.89
N TYR A 51 -12.00 -3.77 10.70
CA TYR A 51 -12.22 -3.61 12.14
C TYR A 51 -13.11 -2.42 12.50
N SER A 52 -13.46 -1.58 11.52
CA SER A 52 -14.32 -0.42 11.74
C SER A 52 -15.77 -0.82 11.99
N THR A 53 -16.37 -0.25 13.03
CA THR A 53 -17.81 -0.39 13.34
C THR A 53 -18.68 0.68 12.67
N VAL A 54 -18.10 1.50 11.76
CA VAL A 54 -18.73 2.69 11.18
C VAL A 54 -19.55 2.39 9.92
N GLY A 55 -19.55 1.15 9.44
CA GLY A 55 -20.26 0.80 8.21
C GLY A 55 -19.60 1.45 6.99
N LEU A 56 -18.28 1.29 6.87
CA LEU A 56 -17.50 1.87 5.78
C LEU A 56 -17.86 1.28 4.41
N ARG A 57 -18.16 -0.01 4.30
CA ARG A 57 -18.55 -0.65 3.02
C ARG A 57 -19.73 0.07 2.34
N PRO A 58 -20.89 0.31 3.01
CA PRO A 58 -21.96 1.11 2.43
C PRO A 58 -21.56 2.54 2.03
N LEU A 59 -20.68 3.18 2.81
CA LEU A 59 -20.22 4.53 2.52
C LEU A 59 -19.33 4.55 1.27
N LEU A 60 -18.37 3.63 1.17
CA LEU A 60 -17.50 3.49 0.00
C LEU A 60 -18.29 3.12 -1.25
N ALA A 61 -19.30 2.27 -1.12
CA ALA A 61 -20.22 1.95 -2.21
C ALA A 61 -20.97 3.20 -2.69
N HIS A 62 -21.44 4.04 -1.77
CA HIS A 62 -22.06 5.32 -2.11
C HIS A 62 -21.10 6.26 -2.85
N VAL A 63 -19.86 6.38 -2.36
CA VAL A 63 -18.81 7.18 -3.01
C VAL A 63 -18.58 6.70 -4.43
N TYR A 64 -18.38 5.38 -4.62
CA TYR A 64 -18.18 4.77 -5.92
C TYR A 64 -19.35 5.04 -6.88
N ASP A 65 -20.59 4.91 -6.41
CA ASP A 65 -21.77 5.04 -7.26
C ASP A 65 -22.11 6.50 -7.62
N ARG A 66 -21.83 7.45 -6.71
CA ARG A 66 -22.40 8.81 -6.79
C ARG A 66 -21.38 9.91 -7.01
N LEU A 67 -20.14 9.75 -6.54
CA LEU A 67 -19.16 10.83 -6.52
C LEU A 67 -18.19 10.69 -7.69
N ARG A 68 -18.63 11.16 -8.86
CA ARG A 68 -17.92 11.01 -10.15
C ARG A 68 -16.53 11.64 -10.20
N ASN A 69 -16.27 12.61 -9.33
CA ASN A 69 -14.99 13.28 -9.25
C ASN A 69 -14.02 12.62 -8.26
N VAL A 70 -14.49 11.65 -7.48
CA VAL A 70 -13.67 10.93 -6.49
C VAL A 70 -13.22 9.59 -7.08
N THR A 71 -11.92 9.37 -7.13
CA THR A 71 -11.32 8.07 -7.42
C THR A 71 -10.81 7.46 -6.12
N LEU A 72 -11.34 6.29 -5.75
CA LEU A 72 -10.86 5.52 -4.61
C LEU A 72 -9.69 4.65 -5.03
N ILE A 73 -8.59 4.73 -4.29
CA ILE A 73 -7.43 3.83 -4.41
C ILE A 73 -7.29 3.13 -3.07
N MET A 74 -7.25 1.80 -3.08
CA MET A 74 -7.04 0.99 -1.88
C MET A 74 -5.76 0.19 -2.07
N THR A 75 -4.86 0.27 -1.09
CA THR A 75 -3.68 -0.58 -1.00
C THR A 75 -3.90 -1.62 0.10
N GLY A 76 -3.13 -2.70 0.05
CA GLY A 76 -3.09 -3.67 1.13
C GLY A 76 -1.97 -4.67 0.92
N SER A 77 -1.11 -4.82 1.93
CA SER A 77 -0.09 -5.88 1.95
C SER A 77 -0.70 -7.27 2.15
N GLU A 78 -1.85 -7.35 2.83
CA GLU A 78 -2.58 -8.59 3.12
C GLU A 78 -3.75 -8.76 2.14
N VAL A 79 -3.46 -9.15 0.89
CA VAL A 79 -4.42 -9.22 -0.23
C VAL A 79 -5.70 -9.98 0.13
N GLY A 80 -5.60 -11.13 0.80
CA GLY A 80 -6.76 -11.91 1.22
C GLY A 80 -7.69 -11.14 2.18
N LEU A 81 -7.11 -10.41 3.14
CA LEU A 81 -7.89 -9.62 4.09
C LEU A 81 -8.47 -8.35 3.47
N LEU A 82 -7.79 -7.78 2.47
CA LEU A 82 -8.36 -6.70 1.68
C LEU A 82 -9.55 -7.21 0.84
N HIS A 83 -9.42 -8.39 0.23
CA HIS A 83 -10.51 -9.03 -0.50
C HIS A 83 -11.71 -9.32 0.40
N ASP A 84 -11.47 -9.85 1.60
CA ASP A 84 -12.51 -10.07 2.63
C ASP A 84 -13.15 -8.75 3.08
N PHE A 85 -12.34 -7.69 3.27
CA PHE A 85 -12.86 -6.37 3.58
C PHE A 85 -13.75 -5.84 2.46
N ILE A 86 -13.37 -5.97 1.20
CA ILE A 86 -14.22 -5.51 0.09
C ILE A 86 -15.45 -6.43 -0.06
N GLY A 87 -15.31 -7.72 0.22
CA GLY A 87 -16.36 -8.72 0.02
C GLY A 87 -16.64 -8.97 -1.46
N ILE A 88 -15.57 -9.09 -2.25
CA ILE A 88 -15.68 -9.28 -3.72
C ILE A 88 -16.39 -10.59 -4.11
N ASP A 89 -16.36 -11.59 -3.24
CA ASP A 89 -16.97 -12.91 -3.45
C ASP A 89 -18.32 -13.07 -2.72
N ASP A 90 -18.77 -12.04 -1.99
CA ASP A 90 -20.02 -12.05 -1.21
C ASP A 90 -21.09 -11.18 -1.89
N PRO A 91 -22.12 -11.77 -2.52
CA PRO A 91 -23.21 -11.02 -3.16
C PRO A 91 -23.97 -10.06 -2.24
N SER A 92 -23.90 -10.27 -0.92
CA SER A 92 -24.51 -9.38 0.07
C SER A 92 -23.63 -8.17 0.43
N SER A 93 -22.35 -8.19 0.05
CA SER A 93 -21.44 -7.08 0.31
C SER A 93 -21.89 -5.82 -0.44
N PRO A 94 -21.96 -4.66 0.22
CA PRO A 94 -22.25 -3.39 -0.44
C PRO A 94 -21.30 -3.04 -1.57
N LEU A 95 -20.08 -3.59 -1.61
CA LEU A 95 -19.09 -3.36 -2.66
C LEU A 95 -19.06 -4.48 -3.72
N TYR A 96 -19.86 -5.54 -3.55
CA TYR A 96 -19.92 -6.64 -4.51
C TYR A 96 -20.25 -6.14 -5.93
N GLY A 97 -19.60 -6.74 -6.92
CA GLY A 97 -19.81 -6.43 -8.34
C GLY A 97 -19.31 -5.06 -8.81
N ARG A 98 -18.77 -4.21 -7.92
CA ARG A 98 -18.12 -2.94 -8.31
C ARG A 98 -16.70 -3.22 -8.75
N TYR A 99 -16.53 -3.32 -10.06
CA TYR A 99 -15.24 -3.63 -10.67
C TYR A 99 -14.27 -2.45 -10.55
N GLY A 100 -13.12 -2.69 -9.94
CA GLY A 100 -11.99 -1.76 -9.91
C GLY A 100 -10.82 -2.31 -10.74
N LEU A 101 -9.87 -1.43 -11.08
CA LEU A 101 -8.58 -1.85 -11.61
C LEU A 101 -7.74 -2.43 -10.45
N THR A 102 -7.39 -3.71 -10.52
CA THR A 102 -6.44 -4.32 -9.59
C THR A 102 -5.03 -4.22 -10.18
N ILE A 103 -4.11 -3.63 -9.42
CA ILE A 103 -2.68 -3.58 -9.75
C ILE A 103 -1.95 -4.41 -8.72
N GLU A 104 -1.36 -5.53 -9.15
CA GLU A 104 -0.57 -6.40 -8.29
C GLU A 104 0.91 -6.01 -8.40
N LEU A 105 1.50 -5.60 -7.27
CA LEU A 105 2.94 -5.39 -7.16
C LEU A 105 3.59 -6.71 -6.76
N ARG A 106 4.44 -7.24 -7.64
CA ARG A 106 5.21 -8.46 -7.41
C ARG A 106 6.66 -8.12 -7.08
N PRO A 107 7.39 -9.02 -6.39
CA PRO A 107 8.84 -8.92 -6.29
C PRO A 107 9.47 -8.73 -7.67
N PHE A 108 10.62 -8.06 -7.70
CA PHE A 108 11.40 -7.94 -8.92
C PHE A 108 11.94 -9.31 -9.33
N ASP A 109 11.99 -9.57 -10.62
CA ASP A 109 12.80 -10.68 -11.14
C ASP A 109 14.29 -10.41 -10.90
N GLU A 110 15.13 -11.43 -11.09
CA GLU A 110 16.57 -11.36 -10.85
C GLU A 110 17.26 -10.24 -11.66
N GLU A 111 16.88 -10.06 -12.92
CA GLU A 111 17.49 -9.05 -13.78
C GLU A 111 17.14 -7.63 -13.31
N ARG A 112 15.87 -7.40 -13.01
CA ARG A 112 15.38 -6.13 -12.49
C ARG A 112 15.96 -5.83 -11.11
N SER A 113 16.13 -6.84 -10.27
CA SER A 113 16.77 -6.69 -8.95
C SER A 113 18.24 -6.29 -9.07
N ARG A 114 18.99 -6.94 -9.97
CA ARG A 114 20.39 -6.57 -10.25
C ARG A 114 20.47 -5.15 -10.81
N GLN A 115 19.63 -4.80 -11.78
CA GLN A 115 19.61 -3.46 -12.35
C GLN A 115 19.24 -2.40 -11.30
N PHE A 116 18.27 -2.70 -10.43
CA PHE A 116 17.85 -1.82 -9.35
C PHE A 116 19.01 -1.53 -8.40
N LEU A 117 19.72 -2.55 -7.92
CA LEU A 117 20.89 -2.40 -7.06
C LEU A 117 22.05 -1.66 -7.75
N ARG A 118 22.40 -2.06 -8.99
CA ARG A 118 23.47 -1.41 -9.77
C ARG A 118 23.22 0.09 -9.91
N ARG A 119 22.00 0.48 -10.31
CA ARG A 119 21.62 1.88 -10.45
C ARG A 119 21.65 2.62 -9.11
N GLY A 120 21.15 1.99 -8.04
CA GLY A 120 21.21 2.57 -6.70
C GLY A 120 22.64 2.87 -6.24
N PHE A 121 23.57 1.94 -6.45
CA PHE A 121 24.98 2.15 -6.12
C PHE A 121 25.68 3.16 -7.04
N GLU A 122 25.34 3.18 -8.32
CA GLU A 122 25.84 4.17 -9.29
C GLU A 122 25.41 5.60 -8.89
N GLU A 123 24.16 5.80 -8.50
CA GLU A 123 23.63 7.08 -8.01
C GLU A 123 24.35 7.55 -6.73
N LEU A 124 24.87 6.61 -5.93
CA LEU A 124 25.68 6.88 -4.74
C LEU A 124 27.18 7.03 -5.04
N GLY A 125 27.63 6.81 -6.28
CA GLY A 125 29.04 6.82 -6.66
C GLY A 125 29.85 5.67 -6.04
N VAL A 126 29.18 4.59 -5.61
CA VAL A 126 29.80 3.43 -4.95
C VAL A 126 30.04 2.33 -5.96
N ARG A 127 31.25 1.77 -5.99
CA ARG A 127 31.56 0.57 -6.79
C ARG A 127 31.37 -0.67 -5.94
N VAL A 128 30.53 -1.58 -6.43
CA VAL A 128 30.22 -2.86 -5.78
C VAL A 128 30.65 -3.99 -6.72
N ASP A 129 31.25 -5.05 -6.17
CA ASP A 129 31.59 -6.25 -6.94
C ASP A 129 30.30 -6.94 -7.40
N GLU A 130 30.24 -7.31 -8.67
CA GLU A 130 29.04 -7.92 -9.25
C GLU A 130 28.61 -9.19 -8.50
N ARG A 131 29.55 -9.95 -7.95
CA ARG A 131 29.27 -11.16 -7.16
C ARG A 131 28.50 -10.86 -5.88
N VAL A 132 28.68 -9.66 -5.32
CA VAL A 132 27.91 -9.21 -4.14
C VAL A 132 26.48 -8.89 -4.56
N ILE A 133 26.29 -8.24 -5.72
CA ILE A 133 24.96 -7.93 -6.25
C ILE A 133 24.21 -9.23 -6.57
N GLU A 134 24.87 -10.18 -7.24
CA GLU A 134 24.30 -11.50 -7.54
C GLU A 134 23.85 -12.22 -6.26
N ARG A 135 24.74 -12.31 -5.26
CA ARG A 135 24.41 -12.90 -3.95
C ARG A 135 23.26 -12.17 -3.26
N ALA A 136 23.23 -10.84 -3.27
CA ALA A 136 22.15 -10.07 -2.65
C ALA A 136 20.80 -10.34 -3.35
N VAL A 137 20.78 -10.53 -4.66
CA VAL A 137 19.56 -10.85 -5.40
C VAL A 137 19.08 -12.27 -5.10
N GLU A 138 19.99 -13.25 -5.08
CA GLU A 138 19.67 -14.64 -4.73
C GLU A 138 19.12 -14.77 -3.30
N GLU A 139 19.66 -14.01 -2.36
CA GLU A 139 19.33 -14.13 -0.94
C GLU A 139 18.12 -13.27 -0.50
N LEU A 140 17.80 -12.20 -1.24
CA LEU A 140 16.73 -11.24 -0.89
C LEU A 140 15.48 -11.37 -1.77
N ASP A 141 15.48 -12.31 -2.71
CA ASP A 141 14.34 -12.78 -3.51
C ASP A 141 13.54 -11.65 -4.21
N GLY A 142 14.25 -10.62 -4.65
CA GLY A 142 13.66 -9.51 -5.41
C GLY A 142 12.68 -8.62 -4.63
N VAL A 143 12.54 -8.83 -3.32
CA VAL A 143 11.69 -7.99 -2.47
C VAL A 143 12.33 -6.61 -2.36
N VAL A 144 11.68 -5.62 -2.98
CA VAL A 144 12.22 -4.25 -3.13
C VAL A 144 12.65 -3.65 -1.79
N GLY A 145 11.88 -3.87 -0.72
CA GLY A 145 12.20 -3.39 0.61
C GLY A 145 13.55 -3.92 1.13
N TRP A 146 13.81 -5.22 0.94
CA TRP A 146 15.07 -5.85 1.33
C TRP A 146 16.24 -5.38 0.48
N LEU A 147 16.04 -5.22 -0.84
CA LEU A 147 17.07 -4.67 -1.73
C LEU A 147 17.48 -3.25 -1.35
N VAL A 148 16.51 -2.39 -1.01
CA VAL A 148 16.77 -1.01 -0.52
C VAL A 148 17.52 -1.05 0.81
N TYR A 149 17.09 -1.91 1.73
CA TYR A 149 17.70 -2.00 3.04
C TYR A 149 19.15 -2.51 2.98
N PHE A 150 19.40 -3.52 2.15
CA PHE A 150 20.75 -3.97 1.80
C PHE A 150 21.59 -2.84 1.22
N GLY A 151 21.09 -2.13 0.19
CA GLY A 151 21.83 -1.03 -0.43
C GLY A 151 22.26 0.06 0.56
N ARG A 152 21.41 0.35 1.55
CA ARG A 152 21.73 1.27 2.66
C ARG A 152 22.80 0.71 3.59
N LEU A 153 22.62 -0.51 4.09
CA LEU A 153 23.54 -1.12 5.05
C LEU A 153 24.91 -1.44 4.45
N TYR A 154 24.98 -1.69 3.14
CA TYR A 154 26.22 -1.94 2.42
C TYR A 154 27.24 -0.81 2.59
N LEU A 155 26.78 0.44 2.76
CA LEU A 155 27.66 1.61 2.95
C LEU A 155 28.47 1.53 4.25
N GLU A 156 27.97 0.82 5.26
CA GLU A 156 28.61 0.68 6.57
C GLU A 156 29.27 -0.69 6.72
N LYS A 157 28.63 -1.74 6.18
CA LYS A 157 28.97 -3.15 6.46
C LYS A 157 29.49 -3.92 5.25
N GLY A 158 29.48 -3.32 4.06
CA GLY A 158 29.86 -4.01 2.83
C GLY A 158 29.00 -5.26 2.60
N ALA A 159 29.63 -6.35 2.13
CA ALA A 159 28.94 -7.58 1.77
C ALA A 159 28.25 -8.30 2.96
N ASP A 160 28.67 -8.02 4.20
CA ASP A 160 28.07 -8.61 5.41
C ASP A 160 26.64 -8.09 5.65
N ALA A 161 26.26 -6.98 5.02
CA ALA A 161 24.90 -6.46 5.06
C ALA A 161 23.86 -7.45 4.53
N ILE A 162 24.25 -8.37 3.63
CA ILE A 162 23.34 -9.38 3.06
C ILE A 162 22.81 -10.30 4.16
N ASP A 163 23.70 -10.81 5.00
CA ASP A 163 23.34 -11.78 6.03
C ASP A 163 22.42 -11.15 7.09
N GLU A 164 22.69 -9.89 7.45
CA GLU A 164 21.86 -9.14 8.39
C GLU A 164 20.44 -8.86 7.86
N VAL A 165 20.32 -8.47 6.58
CA VAL A 165 19.01 -8.27 5.96
C VAL A 165 18.25 -9.59 5.89
N LYS A 166 18.94 -10.68 5.55
CA LYS A 166 18.37 -12.02 5.50
C LYS A 166 17.85 -12.48 6.87
N GLU A 167 18.62 -12.26 7.94
CA GLU A 167 18.21 -12.59 9.31
C GLU A 167 16.95 -11.83 9.73
N MET A 168 16.81 -10.56 9.33
CA MET A 168 15.59 -9.77 9.61
C MET A 168 14.37 -10.24 8.81
N GLY A 169 14.57 -10.79 7.62
CA GLY A 169 13.48 -11.36 6.82
C GLY A 169 12.95 -12.71 7.35
N LEU A 170 13.71 -13.36 8.24
CA LEU A 170 13.36 -14.65 8.85
C LEU A 170 12.74 -14.52 10.25
N SER A 171 12.72 -13.31 10.83
CA SER A 171 12.18 -13.01 12.16
C SER A 171 10.73 -12.54 12.13
#